data_AF-A0A2V8NP35-F1
#
_entry.id   AF-A0A2V8NP35-F1
#
_cell.length_a   1.000
_cell.length_b   1.000
_cell.length_c   1.000
_cell.angle_alpha   90.00
_cell.angle_beta   90.00
_cell.angle_gamma   90.00
#
_symmetry.space_group_name_H-M   'P 1'
#
loop_
_entity.id
_entity.type
_entity.pdbx_description
1 polymer ?
#
loop_
_entity_poly.entity_id
_entity_poly.type
_entity_poly.pdbx_seq_one_letter_code
_entity_poly.pdbx_strand_id
1 'polypeptide(L)'
;MLDEADSELLATEGAGSEEIKAFLSEDGEARRRFLKQALIAGGGVAAANLLLSYRLNLFAQTVESMASRSSSTVESAVTIPITLRVNGKTHALNLEPQVTLLDAIRERTGLTGSKKGCDRGQCGACTVLADGHRINSCLALAAAYDGVEITTIEGLANGDQLHPLQEAFIKHDGFQCGYCTPGQIMSAAGLLKEGCPTGMGVRECMSGNICRCGAYNGIVAAIEEVRGRQA
;
A
#
# COMPACT_ATOMS: atom_id res chain seq x y z
N MET A 1 -56.45 94.63 10.53
CA MET A 1 -57.61 93.90 9.97
C MET A 1 -57.15 93.43 8.59
N LEU A 2 -57.19 92.13 8.32
CA LEU A 2 -56.81 91.37 7.10
C LEU A 2 -57.28 92.07 5.79
N ASP A 3 -56.81 91.89 4.55
CA ASP A 3 -56.03 90.88 3.79
C ASP A 3 -55.73 91.49 2.40
N GLU A 4 -54.63 91.13 1.72
CA GLU A 4 -54.43 91.39 0.27
C GLU A 4 -53.22 90.60 -0.32
N ALA A 5 -53.29 89.27 -0.45
CA ALA A 5 -52.23 88.50 -1.14
C ALA A 5 -52.66 87.07 -1.55
N ASP A 6 -53.54 86.90 -2.55
CA ASP A 6 -53.89 85.53 -3.00
C ASP A 6 -54.45 85.39 -4.44
N SER A 7 -53.99 86.21 -5.41
CA SER A 7 -54.60 86.22 -6.77
C SER A 7 -53.70 85.77 -7.95
N GLU A 8 -52.39 85.57 -7.77
CA GLU A 8 -51.47 85.36 -8.92
C GLU A 8 -51.08 83.89 -9.25
N LEU A 9 -51.78 82.88 -8.71
CA LEU A 9 -51.30 81.48 -8.75
C LEU A 9 -52.12 80.50 -9.61
N LEU A 10 -52.56 80.85 -10.83
CA LEU A 10 -53.40 79.92 -11.64
C LEU A 10 -53.05 79.75 -13.13
N ALA A 11 -51.87 80.14 -13.62
CA ALA A 11 -51.58 80.12 -15.07
C ALA A 11 -50.47 79.16 -15.57
N THR A 12 -49.98 78.19 -14.79
CA THR A 12 -48.77 77.40 -15.16
C THR A 12 -48.89 75.87 -15.08
N GLU A 13 -50.08 75.28 -15.11
CA GLU A 13 -50.24 73.83 -14.81
C GLU A 13 -50.26 72.86 -16.01
N GLY A 14 -50.27 73.33 -17.26
CA GLY A 14 -50.55 72.45 -18.41
C GLY A 14 -49.37 71.65 -18.99
N ALA A 15 -48.21 72.29 -19.20
CA ALA A 15 -47.14 71.72 -20.03
C ALA A 15 -46.21 70.73 -19.31
N GLY A 16 -46.13 70.77 -17.96
CA GLY A 16 -45.23 69.90 -17.20
C GLY A 16 -45.75 68.46 -17.00
N SER A 17 -47.04 68.22 -17.24
CA SER A 17 -47.69 66.98 -16.75
C SER A 17 -47.38 65.72 -17.58
N GLU A 18 -47.15 65.84 -18.89
CA GLU A 18 -46.87 64.70 -19.77
C GLU A 18 -45.40 64.24 -19.69
N GLU A 19 -44.44 65.18 -19.66
CA GLU A 19 -43.02 64.87 -19.48
C GLU A 19 -42.73 64.26 -18.10
N ILE A 20 -43.40 64.75 -17.05
CA ILE A 20 -43.31 64.18 -15.70
C ILE A 20 -43.87 62.76 -15.68
N LYS A 21 -44.99 62.47 -16.34
CA LYS A 21 -45.56 61.10 -16.41
C LYS A 21 -44.64 60.12 -17.15
N ALA A 22 -44.02 60.55 -18.25
CA ALA A 22 -43.09 59.71 -19.00
C ALA A 22 -41.84 59.36 -18.17
N PHE A 23 -41.24 60.36 -17.52
CA PHE A 23 -40.08 60.19 -16.63
C PHE A 23 -40.41 59.30 -15.43
N LEU A 24 -41.58 59.49 -14.79
CA LEU A 24 -42.04 58.64 -13.69
C LEU A 24 -42.33 57.20 -14.12
N SER A 25 -42.69 56.95 -15.39
CA SER A 25 -42.93 55.61 -15.91
C SER A 25 -41.64 54.82 -16.15
N GLU A 26 -40.61 55.44 -16.73
CA GLU A 26 -39.30 54.81 -16.98
C GLU A 26 -38.59 54.48 -15.66
N ASP A 27 -38.60 55.40 -14.70
CA ASP A 27 -37.98 55.21 -13.39
C ASP A 27 -38.72 54.13 -12.56
N GLY A 28 -40.05 54.06 -12.73
CA GLY A 28 -40.90 53.01 -12.18
C GLY A 28 -40.61 51.62 -12.74
N GLU A 29 -40.34 51.50 -14.05
CA GLU A 29 -39.94 50.25 -14.69
C GLU A 29 -38.53 49.82 -14.29
N ALA A 30 -37.58 50.74 -14.24
CA ALA A 30 -36.20 50.50 -13.81
C ALA A 30 -36.17 49.98 -12.36
N ARG A 31 -36.90 50.62 -11.44
CA ARG A 31 -37.03 50.20 -10.04
C ARG A 31 -37.67 48.82 -9.90
N ARG A 32 -38.71 48.53 -10.69
CA ARG A 32 -39.39 47.22 -10.67
C ARG A 32 -38.49 46.10 -11.21
N ARG A 33 -37.66 46.41 -12.22
CA ARG A 33 -36.66 45.48 -12.77
C ARG A 33 -35.55 45.19 -11.76
N PHE A 34 -35.02 46.22 -11.10
CA PHE A 34 -34.02 46.08 -10.04
C PHE A 34 -34.54 45.23 -8.87
N LEU A 35 -35.76 45.50 -8.37
CA LEU A 35 -36.36 44.73 -7.28
C LEU A 35 -36.56 43.25 -7.66
N LYS A 36 -36.99 42.95 -8.88
CA LYS A 36 -37.10 41.57 -9.39
C LYS A 36 -35.74 40.87 -9.45
N GLN A 37 -34.71 41.56 -9.95
CA GLN A 37 -33.36 40.99 -10.04
C GLN A 37 -32.74 40.76 -8.65
N ALA A 38 -32.93 41.69 -7.71
CA ALA A 38 -32.44 41.56 -6.34
C ALA A 38 -33.10 40.38 -5.58
N LEU A 39 -34.42 40.19 -5.75
CA LEU A 39 -35.15 39.06 -5.17
C LEU A 39 -34.67 37.70 -5.71
N ILE A 40 -34.45 37.60 -7.03
CA ILE A 40 -33.98 36.36 -7.66
C ILE A 40 -32.55 36.04 -7.21
N ALA A 41 -31.65 37.03 -7.22
CA ALA A 41 -30.27 36.85 -6.81
C ALA A 41 -30.15 36.51 -5.32
N GLY A 42 -30.87 37.21 -4.44
CA GLY A 42 -30.85 36.98 -3.00
C GLY A 42 -31.46 35.62 -2.60
N GLY A 43 -32.61 35.26 -3.20
CA GLY A 43 -33.27 33.98 -2.93
C GLY A 43 -32.45 32.76 -3.39
N GLY A 44 -31.78 32.86 -4.54
CA GLY A 44 -30.93 31.79 -5.06
C GLY A 44 -29.73 31.47 -4.15
N VAL A 45 -29.08 32.50 -3.61
CA VAL A 45 -27.92 32.33 -2.72
C VAL A 45 -28.32 31.70 -1.37
N ALA A 46 -29.45 32.12 -0.78
CA ALA A 46 -29.92 31.56 0.48
C ALA A 46 -30.31 30.08 0.35
N ALA A 47 -31.05 29.73 -0.72
CA ALA A 47 -31.44 28.34 -0.99
C ALA A 47 -30.24 27.44 -1.27
N ALA A 48 -29.26 27.91 -2.03
CA ALA A 48 -28.03 27.17 -2.32
C ALA A 48 -27.21 26.89 -1.04
N ASN A 49 -27.10 27.87 -0.14
CA ASN A 49 -26.40 27.69 1.14
C ASN A 49 -27.11 26.68 2.05
N LEU A 50 -28.44 26.73 2.13
CA LEU A 50 -29.24 25.76 2.89
C LEU A 50 -29.08 24.34 2.34
N LEU A 51 -29.18 24.17 1.01
CA LEU A 51 -28.97 22.86 0.37
C LEU A 51 -27.55 22.34 0.56
N LEU A 52 -26.54 23.21 0.48
CA LEU A 52 -25.14 22.85 0.71
C LEU A 52 -24.91 22.44 2.17
N SER A 53 -25.45 23.17 3.14
CA SER A 53 -25.35 22.82 4.57
C SER A 53 -26.02 21.48 4.89
N TYR A 54 -27.17 21.19 4.28
CA TYR A 54 -27.87 19.92 4.47
C TYR A 54 -27.06 18.75 3.88
N ARG A 55 -26.46 18.93 2.70
CA ARG A 55 -25.59 17.94 2.05
C ARG A 55 -24.33 17.67 2.87
N LEU A 56 -23.69 18.72 3.40
CA LEU A 56 -22.50 18.58 4.25
C LEU A 56 -22.82 17.83 5.55
N ASN A 57 -23.96 18.08 6.17
CA ASN A 57 -24.39 17.37 7.38
C ASN A 57 -24.68 15.88 7.10
N LEU A 58 -25.36 15.55 6.00
CA LEU A 58 -25.58 14.14 5.62
C LEU A 58 -24.27 13.41 5.32
N PHE A 59 -23.33 14.09 4.66
CA PHE A 59 -22.01 13.53 4.39
C PHE A 59 -21.24 13.27 5.68
N ALA A 60 -21.24 14.24 6.61
CA ALA A 60 -20.60 14.10 7.92
C ALA A 60 -21.16 12.90 8.70
N GLN A 61 -22.48 12.73 8.76
CA GLN A 61 -23.13 11.59 9.41
C GLN A 61 -22.75 10.24 8.78
N THR A 62 -22.55 10.21 7.46
CA THR A 62 -22.12 8.99 6.75
C THR A 62 -20.69 8.62 7.11
N VAL A 63 -19.78 9.60 7.12
CA VAL A 63 -18.37 9.40 7.50
C VAL A 63 -18.24 8.92 8.95
N GLU A 64 -19.01 9.51 9.87
CA GLU A 64 -19.00 9.16 11.29
C GLU A 64 -19.55 7.73 11.54
N SER A 65 -20.59 7.33 10.80
CA SER A 65 -21.12 5.96 10.82
C SER A 65 -20.12 4.92 10.28
N MET A 66 -19.37 5.27 9.23
CA MET A 66 -18.30 4.41 8.70
C MET A 66 -17.13 4.27 9.68
N ALA A 67 -16.76 5.34 10.37
CA ALA A 67 -15.71 5.32 11.39
C ALA A 67 -16.12 4.47 12.61
N SER A 68 -17.37 4.57 13.05
CA SER A 68 -17.89 3.84 14.21
C SER A 68 -17.96 2.33 14.00
N ARG A 69 -18.26 1.85 12.78
CA ARG A 69 -18.27 0.42 12.46
C ARG A 69 -16.89 -0.25 12.49
N SER A 70 -15.80 0.52 12.50
CA SER A 70 -14.44 -0.01 12.56
C SER A 70 -13.98 -0.32 13.99
N SER A 71 -14.78 0.03 15.01
CA SER A 71 -14.43 -0.15 16.42
C SER A 71 -14.85 -1.51 16.99
N SER A 72 -14.74 -2.60 16.23
CA SER A 72 -14.77 -3.93 16.83
C SER A 72 -13.46 -4.13 17.59
N THR A 73 -13.54 -4.29 18.91
CA THR A 73 -12.41 -4.71 19.74
C THR A 73 -11.87 -6.03 19.20
N VAL A 74 -10.68 -5.99 18.58
CA VAL A 74 -9.96 -7.21 18.17
C VAL A 74 -9.62 -7.96 19.45
N GLU A 75 -10.28 -9.08 19.67
CA GLU A 75 -9.97 -10.00 20.76
C GLU A 75 -8.48 -10.35 20.69
N SER A 76 -7.76 -10.17 21.80
CA SER A 76 -6.31 -10.31 21.83
C SER A 76 -5.94 -11.73 21.40
N ALA A 77 -5.22 -11.85 20.28
CA ALA A 77 -4.90 -13.14 19.70
C ALA A 77 -4.07 -13.99 20.68
N VAL A 78 -4.48 -15.24 20.87
CA VAL A 78 -3.72 -16.20 21.70
C VAL A 78 -2.33 -16.38 21.10
N THR A 79 -1.30 -16.19 21.91
CA THR A 79 0.10 -16.38 21.52
C THR A 79 0.72 -17.55 22.28
N ILE A 80 1.72 -18.17 21.66
CA ILE A 80 2.54 -19.24 22.24
C ILE A 80 4.02 -18.81 22.26
N PRO A 81 4.75 -19.16 23.33
CA PRO A 81 6.19 -18.93 23.37
C PRO A 81 6.91 -19.93 22.46
N ILE A 82 7.85 -19.45 21.65
CA ILE A 82 8.76 -20.27 20.85
C ILE A 82 10.19 -19.73 20.94
N THR A 83 11.17 -20.60 20.72
CA THR A 83 12.59 -20.27 20.59
C THR A 83 13.03 -20.51 19.15
N LEU A 84 13.14 -19.43 18.37
CA LEU A 84 13.59 -19.52 16.99
C LEU A 84 15.11 -19.31 16.91
N ARG A 85 15.85 -20.26 16.33
CA ARG A 85 17.30 -20.14 16.11
C ARG A 85 17.56 -19.82 14.64
N VAL A 86 18.11 -18.64 14.36
CA VAL A 86 18.38 -18.18 12.99
C VAL A 86 19.82 -17.70 12.87
N ASN A 87 20.58 -18.31 11.96
CA ASN A 87 21.98 -18.00 11.68
C ASN A 87 22.85 -18.01 12.96
N GLY A 88 22.67 -19.02 13.81
CA GLY A 88 23.35 -19.16 15.10
C GLY A 88 22.86 -18.23 16.22
N LYS A 89 21.91 -17.33 15.96
CA LYS A 89 21.33 -16.43 16.96
C LYS A 89 19.99 -16.97 17.47
N THR A 90 19.80 -16.93 18.79
CA THR A 90 18.54 -17.35 19.43
C THR A 90 17.59 -16.16 19.61
N HIS A 91 16.32 -16.37 19.26
CA HIS A 91 15.22 -15.42 19.39
C HIS A 91 14.08 -16.04 20.19
N ALA A 92 13.85 -15.55 21.42
CA ALA A 92 12.67 -15.90 22.20
C ALA A 92 11.49 -15.03 21.74
N LEU A 93 10.42 -15.64 21.24
CA LEU A 93 9.28 -14.95 20.62
C LEU A 93 7.95 -15.45 21.21
N ASN A 94 6.96 -14.56 21.28
CA ASN A 94 5.56 -14.93 21.51
C ASN A 94 4.79 -14.69 20.22
N LEU A 95 4.28 -15.76 19.59
CA LEU A 95 3.66 -15.69 18.27
C LEU A 95 2.26 -16.31 18.28
N GLU A 96 1.37 -15.82 17.41
CA GLU A 96 0.14 -16.54 17.11
C GLU A 96 0.48 -17.88 16.44
N PRO A 97 -0.24 -18.97 16.72
CA PRO A 97 0.05 -20.30 16.17
C PRO A 97 0.07 -20.37 14.63
N GLN A 98 -0.63 -19.44 13.96
CA GLN A 98 -0.73 -19.36 12.50
C GLN A 98 0.45 -18.66 11.82
N VAL A 99 1.35 -18.03 12.59
CA VAL A 99 2.48 -17.30 12.02
C VAL A 99 3.40 -18.28 11.27
N THR A 100 3.61 -18.01 9.99
CA THR A 100 4.53 -18.81 9.17
C THR A 100 5.97 -18.58 9.61
N LEU A 101 6.84 -19.55 9.37
CA LEU A 101 8.28 -19.42 9.61
C LEU A 101 8.85 -18.24 8.80
N LEU A 102 8.36 -18.03 7.57
CA LEU A 102 8.73 -16.88 6.75
C LEU A 102 8.43 -15.55 7.47
N ASP A 103 7.23 -15.39 8.00
CA ASP A 103 6.81 -14.15 8.67
C ASP A 103 7.50 -13.97 10.02
N ALA A 104 7.74 -15.05 10.77
CA ALA A 104 8.54 -15.00 11.98
C ALA A 104 9.96 -14.49 11.70
N ILE A 105 10.64 -15.05 10.68
CA ILE A 105 11.98 -14.61 10.29
C ILE A 105 11.95 -13.14 9.89
N ARG A 106 11.10 -12.76 8.94
CA ARG A 106 11.11 -11.40 8.38
C ARG A 106 10.68 -10.34 9.38
N GLU A 107 9.53 -10.55 10.01
CA GLU A 107 8.80 -9.50 10.73
C GLU A 107 9.08 -9.51 12.24
N ARG A 108 9.71 -10.58 12.77
CA ARG A 108 10.04 -10.69 14.20
C ARG A 108 11.54 -10.68 14.47
N THR A 109 12.36 -11.18 13.53
CA THR A 109 13.83 -11.10 13.66
C THR A 109 14.44 -9.95 12.86
N GLY A 110 13.72 -9.39 11.88
CA GLY A 110 14.20 -8.33 10.99
C GLY A 110 15.06 -8.82 9.81
N LEU A 111 15.24 -10.14 9.67
CA LEU A 111 15.99 -10.75 8.57
C LEU A 111 15.11 -10.85 7.32
N THR A 112 15.17 -9.82 6.49
CA THR A 112 14.28 -9.64 5.33
C THR A 112 14.78 -10.27 4.04
N GLY A 113 15.92 -10.97 4.07
CA GLY A 113 16.52 -11.65 2.92
C GLY A 113 15.59 -12.69 2.31
N SER A 114 14.94 -13.52 3.13
CA SER A 114 13.87 -14.43 2.67
C SER A 114 12.65 -13.64 2.18
N LYS A 115 12.13 -14.00 0.99
CA LYS A 115 11.10 -13.20 0.31
C LYS A 115 9.73 -13.89 0.28
N LYS A 116 8.68 -13.11 0.48
CA LYS A 116 7.28 -13.52 0.28
C LYS A 116 6.82 -13.19 -1.14
N GLY A 117 7.08 -14.10 -2.09
CA GLY A 117 6.66 -13.92 -3.48
C GLY A 117 5.23 -14.40 -3.79
N CYS A 118 4.79 -15.51 -3.18
CA CYS A 118 3.49 -16.12 -3.49
C CYS A 118 2.69 -16.58 -2.26
N ASP A 119 3.36 -16.80 -1.12
CA ASP A 119 2.79 -17.31 0.13
C ASP A 119 2.02 -18.64 0.02
N ARG A 120 2.36 -19.47 -0.98
CA ARG A 120 1.68 -20.74 -1.29
C ARG A 120 2.59 -21.79 -1.93
N GLY A 121 3.90 -21.72 -1.63
CA GLY A 121 4.91 -22.69 -2.07
C GLY A 121 5.25 -22.76 -3.56
N GLN A 122 4.76 -21.83 -4.38
CA GLN A 122 4.89 -21.90 -5.84
C GLN A 122 6.19 -21.30 -6.40
N CYS A 123 6.79 -20.32 -5.72
CA CYS A 123 7.89 -19.53 -6.31
C CYS A 123 9.30 -19.84 -5.78
N GLY A 124 9.42 -20.49 -4.61
CA GLY A 124 10.71 -20.75 -3.95
C GLY A 124 11.46 -19.51 -3.44
N ALA A 125 10.91 -18.29 -3.54
CA ALA A 125 11.62 -17.08 -3.08
C ALA A 125 11.81 -17.03 -1.54
N CYS A 126 11.04 -17.85 -0.81
CA CYS A 126 11.08 -18.00 0.63
C CYS A 126 11.98 -19.15 1.11
N THR A 127 12.80 -19.75 0.24
CA THR A 127 13.62 -20.90 0.62
C THR A 127 14.62 -20.53 1.71
N VAL A 128 14.66 -21.34 2.76
CA VAL A 128 15.65 -21.33 3.86
C VAL A 128 16.15 -22.76 4.08
N LEU A 129 17.22 -22.94 4.85
CA LEU A 129 17.63 -24.28 5.31
C LEU A 129 17.16 -24.48 6.76
N ALA A 130 16.43 -25.55 7.02
CA ALA A 130 16.10 -26.01 8.37
C ALA A 130 16.91 -27.28 8.66
N ASP A 131 17.81 -27.22 9.65
CA ASP A 131 18.81 -28.26 9.93
C ASP A 131 19.51 -28.76 8.65
N GLY A 132 19.88 -27.80 7.79
CA GLY A 132 20.56 -28.06 6.52
C GLY A 132 19.66 -28.45 5.34
N HIS A 133 18.37 -28.73 5.54
CA HIS A 133 17.43 -29.12 4.48
C HIS A 133 16.67 -27.92 3.95
N ARG A 134 16.61 -27.76 2.61
CA ARG A 134 15.90 -26.64 2.00
C ARG A 134 14.38 -26.83 2.09
N ILE A 135 13.68 -25.80 2.57
CA ILE A 135 12.22 -25.79 2.71
C ILE A 135 11.60 -24.47 2.24
N ASN A 136 10.32 -24.52 1.85
CA ASN A 136 9.52 -23.31 1.64
C ASN A 136 8.99 -22.79 2.98
N SER A 137 9.63 -21.77 3.54
CA SER A 137 9.26 -21.23 4.87
C SER A 137 7.84 -20.63 4.94
N CYS A 138 7.21 -20.27 3.81
CA CYS A 138 5.80 -19.83 3.80
C CYS A 138 4.79 -20.96 4.06
N LEU A 139 5.19 -22.22 3.89
CA LEU A 139 4.34 -23.39 4.15
C LEU A 139 4.66 -24.07 5.48
N ALA A 140 5.52 -23.45 6.29
CA ALA A 140 5.92 -23.93 7.61
C ALA A 140 5.35 -23.00 8.67
N LEU A 141 4.74 -23.54 9.73
CA LEU A 141 4.38 -22.75 10.91
C LEU A 141 5.62 -22.58 11.80
N ALA A 142 5.87 -21.37 12.30
CA ALA A 142 7.03 -21.10 13.14
C ALA A 142 7.06 -21.99 14.40
N ALA A 143 5.87 -22.29 14.94
CA ALA A 143 5.67 -23.19 16.08
C ALA A 143 6.21 -24.61 15.86
N ALA A 144 6.18 -25.11 14.62
CA ALA A 144 6.67 -26.46 14.30
C ALA A 144 8.21 -26.53 14.20
N TYR A 145 8.88 -25.37 14.23
CA TYR A 145 10.34 -25.23 14.11
C TYR A 145 10.97 -24.65 15.38
N ASP A 146 10.29 -24.79 16.52
CA ASP A 146 10.84 -24.42 17.82
C ASP A 146 12.15 -25.18 18.09
N GLY A 147 13.23 -24.45 18.38
CA GLY A 147 14.57 -24.98 18.63
C GLY A 147 15.35 -25.47 17.41
N VAL A 148 14.74 -25.52 16.21
CA VAL A 148 15.40 -25.95 14.96
C VAL A 148 16.35 -24.87 14.46
N GLU A 149 17.53 -25.26 13.94
CA GLU A 149 18.48 -24.30 13.39
C GLU A 149 18.07 -23.90 11.97
N ILE A 150 17.76 -22.60 11.79
CA ILE A 150 17.40 -22.02 10.51
C ILE A 150 18.57 -21.23 9.94
N THR A 151 18.97 -21.52 8.70
CA THR A 151 19.91 -20.69 7.94
C THR A 151 19.18 -19.93 6.84
N THR A 152 19.35 -18.61 6.81
CA THR A 152 18.84 -17.71 5.76
C THR A 152 19.98 -17.20 4.87
N ILE A 153 19.67 -16.41 3.86
CA ILE A 153 20.67 -15.85 2.93
C ILE A 153 21.72 -14.99 3.66
N GLU A 154 21.31 -14.29 4.72
CA GLU A 154 22.18 -13.47 5.56
C GLU A 154 23.22 -14.32 6.31
N GLY A 155 22.92 -15.60 6.58
CA GLY A 155 23.80 -16.51 7.30
C GLY A 155 24.86 -17.19 6.43
N LEU A 156 24.87 -16.97 5.11
CA LEU A 156 25.85 -17.62 4.23
C LEU A 156 27.20 -16.91 4.16
N ALA A 157 27.22 -15.58 4.30
CA ALA A 157 28.45 -14.80 4.28
C ALA A 157 29.15 -14.84 5.65
N ASN A 158 30.48 -14.75 5.66
CA ASN A 158 31.27 -14.60 6.88
C ASN A 158 31.84 -13.18 6.93
N GLY A 159 31.10 -12.25 7.56
CA GLY A 159 31.44 -10.83 7.51
C GLY A 159 31.41 -10.31 6.07
N ASP A 160 32.52 -9.73 5.61
CA ASP A 160 32.66 -9.22 4.25
C ASP A 160 33.01 -10.31 3.22
N GLN A 161 33.26 -11.54 3.67
CA GLN A 161 33.55 -12.66 2.78
C GLN A 161 32.27 -13.30 2.27
N LEU A 162 32.03 -13.17 0.96
CA LEU A 162 30.91 -13.80 0.28
C LEU A 162 31.05 -15.33 0.26
N HIS A 163 29.91 -15.99 0.32
CA HIS A 163 29.81 -17.43 0.06
C HIS A 163 30.16 -17.72 -1.41
N PRO A 164 30.80 -18.86 -1.76
CA PRO A 164 31.14 -19.18 -3.15
C PRO A 164 29.97 -19.10 -4.15
N LEU A 165 28.76 -19.47 -3.71
CA LEU A 165 27.54 -19.28 -4.51
C LEU A 165 27.20 -17.80 -4.73
N GLN A 166 27.37 -16.93 -3.73
CA GLN A 166 27.11 -15.50 -3.89
C GLN A 166 28.10 -14.89 -4.89
N GLU A 167 29.39 -15.23 -4.79
CA GLU A 167 30.41 -14.79 -5.76
C GLU A 167 30.11 -15.29 -7.18
N ALA A 168 29.75 -16.56 -7.32
CA ALA A 168 29.42 -17.14 -8.62
C ALA A 168 28.17 -16.50 -9.24
N PHE A 169 27.14 -16.19 -8.44
CA PHE A 169 25.95 -15.48 -8.92
C PHE A 169 26.29 -14.07 -9.41
N ILE A 170 27.23 -13.37 -8.78
CA ILE A 170 27.73 -12.07 -9.28
C ILE A 170 28.49 -12.27 -10.60
N LYS A 171 29.42 -13.23 -10.64
CA LYS A 171 30.27 -13.50 -11.81
C LYS A 171 29.47 -13.86 -13.06
N HIS A 172 28.41 -14.63 -12.90
CA HIS A 172 27.60 -15.16 -14.02
C HIS A 172 26.33 -14.37 -14.29
N ASP A 173 26.17 -13.18 -13.70
CA ASP A 173 24.94 -12.38 -13.81
C ASP A 173 23.69 -13.22 -13.49
N GLY A 174 23.79 -14.01 -12.41
CA GLY A 174 22.78 -14.98 -11.96
C GLY A 174 21.54 -14.34 -11.34
N PHE A 175 21.29 -13.05 -11.59
CA PHE A 175 20.14 -12.31 -11.11
C PHE A 175 19.92 -11.03 -11.93
N GLN A 176 18.75 -10.41 -11.76
CA GLN A 176 18.47 -9.07 -12.28
C GLN A 176 17.81 -8.22 -11.18
N CYS A 177 16.48 -8.33 -11.02
CA CYS A 177 15.77 -7.59 -9.96
C CYS A 177 16.15 -8.00 -8.53
N GLY A 178 16.90 -9.09 -8.36
CA GLY A 178 17.37 -9.58 -7.07
C GLY A 178 16.32 -10.31 -6.22
N TYR A 179 15.03 -10.24 -6.57
CA TYR A 179 13.96 -10.71 -5.68
C TYR A 179 13.99 -12.23 -5.43
N CYS A 180 14.22 -13.03 -6.48
CA CYS A 180 14.32 -14.49 -6.33
C CYS A 180 15.69 -14.96 -5.83
N THR A 181 16.71 -14.09 -5.87
CA THR A 181 18.12 -14.45 -5.66
C THR A 181 18.38 -15.12 -4.31
N PRO A 182 17.82 -14.65 -3.18
CA PRO A 182 17.95 -15.34 -1.89
C PRO A 182 17.48 -16.79 -1.97
N GLY A 183 16.26 -17.02 -2.48
CA GLY A 183 15.72 -18.37 -2.63
C GLY A 183 16.55 -19.26 -3.56
N GLN A 184 17.03 -18.70 -4.69
CA GLN A 184 17.90 -19.42 -5.62
C GLN A 184 19.21 -19.87 -4.95
N ILE A 185 19.88 -18.98 -4.23
CA ILE A 185 21.14 -19.29 -3.55
C ILE A 185 20.92 -20.29 -2.40
N MET A 186 19.86 -20.12 -1.60
CA MET A 186 19.54 -21.07 -0.51
C MET A 186 19.19 -22.46 -1.05
N SER A 187 18.40 -22.54 -2.13
CA SER A 187 18.11 -23.82 -2.79
C SER A 187 19.36 -24.46 -3.37
N ALA A 188 20.26 -23.69 -3.96
CA ALA A 188 21.52 -24.20 -4.49
C ALA A 188 22.44 -24.71 -3.36
N ALA A 189 22.51 -24.00 -2.23
CA ALA A 189 23.29 -24.42 -1.07
C ALA A 189 22.78 -25.75 -0.49
N GLY A 190 21.46 -25.93 -0.40
CA GLY A 190 20.85 -27.22 -0.03
C GLY A 190 21.15 -28.31 -1.06
N LEU A 191 20.95 -28.00 -2.35
CA LEU A 191 21.20 -28.94 -3.45
C LEU A 191 22.64 -29.46 -3.48
N LEU A 192 23.64 -28.61 -3.25
CA LEU A 192 25.05 -29.02 -3.26
C LEU A 192 25.37 -30.03 -2.14
N LYS A 193 24.62 -30.01 -1.03
CA LYS A 193 24.76 -31.00 0.05
C LYS A 193 23.96 -32.27 -0.23
N GLU A 194 22.75 -32.13 -0.75
CA GLU A 194 21.84 -33.24 -1.06
C GLU A 194 22.34 -34.08 -2.26
N GLY A 195 22.99 -33.43 -3.22
CA GLY A 195 23.26 -33.99 -4.54
C GLY A 195 22.04 -33.93 -5.45
N CYS A 196 22.28 -33.98 -6.77
CA CYS A 196 21.22 -34.23 -7.75
C CYS A 196 21.05 -35.74 -7.92
N PRO A 197 19.80 -36.26 -7.98
CA PRO A 197 19.56 -37.64 -8.37
C PRO A 197 20.16 -37.97 -9.74
N THR A 198 20.55 -39.22 -9.93
CA THR A 198 21.16 -39.69 -11.18
C THR A 198 20.30 -39.36 -12.40
N GLY A 199 20.90 -38.76 -13.42
CA GLY A 199 20.21 -38.36 -14.66
C GLY A 199 19.51 -37.00 -14.59
N MET A 200 19.45 -36.35 -13.42
CA MET A 200 18.92 -34.99 -13.27
C MET A 200 20.06 -33.96 -13.32
N GLY A 201 19.89 -32.92 -14.13
CA GLY A 201 20.77 -31.75 -14.14
C GLY A 201 20.36 -30.70 -13.12
N VAL A 202 21.24 -29.71 -12.89
CA VAL A 202 20.98 -28.57 -12.00
C VAL A 202 19.65 -27.87 -12.32
N ARG A 203 19.30 -27.74 -13.61
CA ARG A 203 18.02 -27.14 -14.04
C ARG A 203 16.81 -27.82 -13.40
N GLU A 204 16.78 -29.15 -13.40
CA GLU A 204 15.66 -29.90 -12.84
C GLU A 204 15.67 -29.82 -11.32
N CYS A 205 16.84 -29.98 -10.70
CA CYS A 205 17.00 -29.90 -9.25
C CYS A 205 16.69 -28.50 -8.66
N MET A 206 16.65 -27.47 -9.49
CA MET A 206 16.36 -26.08 -9.14
C MET A 206 15.00 -25.59 -9.66
N SER A 207 14.18 -26.46 -10.26
CA SER A 207 12.92 -26.10 -10.89
C SER A 207 11.88 -25.50 -9.93
N GLY A 208 12.04 -25.73 -8.62
CA GLY A 208 11.20 -25.16 -7.56
C GLY A 208 11.43 -23.66 -7.27
N ASN A 209 12.41 -23.02 -7.91
CA ASN A 209 12.71 -21.60 -7.71
C ASN A 209 12.49 -20.79 -9.01
N ILE A 210 11.42 -19.99 -9.02
CA ILE A 210 11.00 -19.23 -10.20
C ILE A 210 11.74 -17.89 -10.29
N CYS A 211 12.26 -17.58 -11.48
CA CYS A 211 12.82 -16.29 -11.85
C CYS A 211 12.02 -15.67 -13.00
N ARG A 212 11.26 -14.60 -12.72
CA ARG A 212 10.47 -13.92 -13.77
C ARG A 212 11.32 -13.07 -14.72
N CYS A 213 12.48 -12.60 -14.27
CA CYS A 213 13.47 -11.91 -15.10
C CYS A 213 14.13 -12.84 -16.13
N GLY A 214 14.07 -14.16 -15.94
CA GLY A 214 14.64 -15.13 -16.87
C GLY A 214 16.15 -15.32 -16.75
N ALA A 215 16.76 -15.01 -15.59
CA ALA A 215 18.21 -15.15 -15.35
C ALA A 215 18.71 -16.61 -15.23
N TYR A 216 17.91 -17.60 -15.65
CA TYR A 216 18.17 -19.03 -15.40
C TYR A 216 19.51 -19.52 -15.96
N ASN A 217 19.98 -18.99 -17.10
CA ASN A 217 21.26 -19.40 -17.67
C ASN A 217 22.44 -19.00 -16.75
N GLY A 218 22.44 -17.77 -16.23
CA GLY A 218 23.44 -17.30 -15.28
C GLY A 218 23.34 -18.04 -13.93
N ILE A 219 22.12 -18.28 -13.44
CA ILE A 219 21.86 -19.08 -12.23
C ILE A 219 22.48 -20.48 -12.36
N VAL A 220 22.19 -21.18 -13.45
CA VAL A 220 22.72 -22.54 -13.68
C VAL A 220 24.24 -22.52 -13.81
N ALA A 221 24.80 -21.58 -14.57
CA ALA A 221 26.25 -21.44 -14.73
C ALA A 221 26.97 -21.20 -13.39
N ALA A 222 26.40 -20.36 -12.53
CA ALA A 222 26.93 -20.11 -11.19
C ALA A 222 26.95 -21.37 -10.31
N ILE A 223 25.86 -22.14 -10.32
CA ILE A 223 25.75 -23.37 -9.51
C ILE A 223 26.71 -24.44 -10.03
N GLU A 224 26.81 -24.61 -11.35
CA GLU A 224 27.74 -25.57 -11.96
C GLU A 224 29.21 -25.23 -11.67
N GLU A 225 29.58 -23.94 -11.68
CA GLU A 225 30.94 -23.52 -11.29
C GLU A 225 31.26 -23.92 -9.85
N VAL A 226 30.35 -23.68 -8.90
CA VAL A 226 30.59 -24.06 -7.50
C VAL A 226 30.59 -25.58 -7.33
N ARG A 227 29.69 -26.30 -8.02
CA ARG A 227 29.64 -27.76 -8.01
C ARG A 227 30.95 -28.38 -8.49
N GLY A 228 31.53 -27.85 -9.56
CA GLY A 228 32.81 -28.32 -10.11
C GLY A 228 34.02 -28.04 -9.22
N ARG A 229 33.94 -27.09 -8.29
CA ARG A 229 34.99 -26.82 -7.29
C ARG A 229 34.93 -27.76 -6.07
N GLN A 230 33.78 -28.42 -5.84
CA GLN A 230 33.54 -29.30 -4.70
C GLN A 230 33.75 -30.79 -5.02
N ALA A 231 33.82 -31.14 -6.32
CA ALA A 231 34.15 -32.48 -6.81
C ALA A 231 35.67 -32.71 -6.82
#